data_AF-A0A4T0WZF8-F1
#
_entry.id   AF-A0A4T0WZF8-F1
#
_cell.length_a   1.000
_cell.length_b   1.000
_cell.length_c   1.000
_cell.angle_alpha   90.00
_cell.angle_beta   90.00
_cell.angle_gamma   90.00
#
_symmetry.space_group_name_H-M   'P 1'
#
loop_
_entity.id
_entity.type
_entity.pdbx_description
1 polymer ?
#
loop_
_entity_poly.entity_id
_entity_poly.type
_entity_poly.pdbx_seq_one_letter_code
_entity_poly.pdbx_strand_id
1 'polypeptide(L)'
;MFTNCYTDKNTRNFGSIMVPKKRKFHNAGILSNLYIPPLRAIQLDRELQKLPTDSLYNLTELWLTIPSTQPSVTKQQKRQGVTKEELSLECRSKLEKLTQVKSKVQLKRKLINLILTDFYSNGLNTLQLAQIDAQLLVDKPCCNSWVASTVKLVNKIEDVPYNNDDILDKTRNQLIKKLENFNYKLDSQMFLENFIINLSNLYLTHVYISRHPYYELVLIRVQMYDYSVRQHIDLTTRGLISDLTNNTLTQISKNQFEQNFQMILKNRYELASTSKLTKSGLQRQIQMQCKPQVRSHKPFYVLLPLNSPHVIHSPYNSDNIAAKLVMQTLETSLMHIYSKERSMARKSVKLMKNPISAISVDQKIKIFKDCDIVKPIKNLNSMFMLKGLTRFGSALGAWSPYASGDVDIDILGDEYRHLIINPEDYVDLTSETDDEADSDVVDDSNDKGTIVKIKERLVVSDLRFKGTVRRIDLDTMLNSNVSKNVLNNHGEMDINEENFITNESNRLNDKYASIIPIQETKFEVESEIVSMSQEAKRFNFKLELFGTDVFGGLHELAAKGIVDPYTVPDWLTGQNGPSGGCVKKGRLV
;
A
#
# COMPACT_ATOMS: atom_id res chain seq x y z
N MET A 1 -14.20 -0.67 17.51
CA MET A 1 -15.64 -0.90 17.81
C MET A 1 -16.34 -1.03 16.46
N PHE A 2 -16.88 -2.17 16.01
CA PHE A 2 -17.75 -3.15 16.65
C PHE A 2 -17.31 -4.60 16.35
N THR A 3 -17.21 -5.39 17.41
CA THR A 3 -17.44 -6.83 17.43
C THR A 3 -18.94 -7.05 17.66
N ASN A 4 -19.57 -7.97 16.91
CA ASN A 4 -20.67 -8.80 17.42
C ASN A 4 -21.10 -9.80 16.34
N CYS A 5 -20.79 -11.07 16.56
CA CYS A 5 -21.65 -12.17 16.10
C CYS A 5 -21.80 -13.13 17.28
N TYR A 6 -22.91 -12.94 17.97
CA TYR A 6 -23.41 -13.73 19.08
C TYR A 6 -23.65 -15.19 18.66
N THR A 7 -23.29 -16.12 19.55
CA THR A 7 -23.73 -17.51 19.52
C THR A 7 -25.07 -17.60 20.24
N ASP A 8 -26.17 -17.81 19.51
CA ASP A 8 -27.44 -18.17 20.13
C ASP A 8 -27.68 -19.68 20.09
N LYS A 9 -27.70 -20.27 21.28
CA LYS A 9 -28.27 -21.59 21.56
C LYS A 9 -29.75 -21.37 21.85
N ASN A 10 -30.64 -21.90 21.03
CA ASN A 10 -31.94 -22.37 21.51
C ASN A 10 -32.56 -23.39 20.56
N THR A 11 -32.79 -24.57 21.13
CA THR A 11 -33.47 -25.73 20.55
C THR A 11 -34.98 -25.53 20.55
N ARG A 12 -35.65 -25.63 19.40
CA ARG A 12 -37.03 -26.14 19.30
C ARG A 12 -37.20 -26.98 18.03
N ASN A 13 -37.67 -28.22 18.26
CA ASN A 13 -37.98 -29.25 17.28
C ASN A 13 -39.14 -28.82 16.38
N PHE A 14 -38.95 -28.87 15.06
CA PHE A 14 -40.02 -29.08 14.08
C PHE A 14 -39.47 -29.77 12.82
N GLY A 15 -40.10 -30.89 12.44
CA GLY A 15 -40.25 -31.38 11.07
C GLY A 15 -39.00 -31.83 10.32
N SER A 16 -38.81 -33.14 10.21
CA SER A 16 -37.86 -33.79 9.31
C SER A 16 -38.16 -33.49 7.84
N ILE A 17 -37.43 -32.54 7.25
CA ILE A 17 -37.24 -32.44 5.81
C ILE A 17 -35.77 -32.73 5.56
N MET A 18 -35.48 -33.81 4.83
CA MET A 18 -34.11 -34.16 4.42
C MET A 18 -33.59 -33.08 3.47
N VAL A 19 -33.04 -32.01 4.03
CA VAL A 19 -32.17 -31.08 3.32
C VAL A 19 -30.91 -31.87 2.97
N PRO A 20 -30.50 -31.96 1.69
CA PRO A 20 -29.24 -32.60 1.35
C PRO A 20 -28.14 -31.86 2.10
N LYS A 21 -27.46 -32.55 3.02
CA LYS A 21 -26.29 -32.01 3.74
C LYS A 21 -25.32 -31.49 2.68
N LYS A 22 -25.26 -30.15 2.50
CA LYS A 22 -24.18 -29.51 1.75
C LYS A 22 -22.89 -30.05 2.36
N ARG A 23 -22.18 -30.91 1.61
CA ARG A 23 -20.82 -31.28 1.96
C ARG A 23 -20.07 -29.97 2.09
N LYS A 24 -19.66 -29.63 3.32
CA LYS A 24 -18.71 -28.53 3.52
C LYS A 24 -17.48 -28.93 2.71
N PHE A 25 -17.27 -28.29 1.56
CA PHE A 25 -15.98 -28.38 0.91
C PHE A 25 -14.98 -27.87 1.95
N HIS A 26 -14.12 -28.76 2.43
CA HIS A 26 -12.96 -28.33 3.18
C HIS A 26 -12.11 -27.53 2.19
N ASN A 27 -12.13 -26.20 2.27
CA ASN A 27 -11.34 -25.32 1.40
C ASN A 27 -9.85 -25.65 1.62
N ALA A 28 -9.29 -26.49 0.76
CA ALA A 28 -8.02 -27.17 0.98
C ALA A 28 -6.76 -26.29 0.85
N GLY A 29 -6.91 -24.97 0.66
CA GLY A 29 -5.81 -24.01 0.53
C GLY A 29 -5.95 -22.74 1.36
N ILE A 30 -6.96 -22.59 2.22
CA ILE A 30 -7.06 -21.42 3.10
C ILE A 30 -6.29 -21.68 4.40
N LEU A 31 -5.29 -20.85 4.67
CA LEU A 31 -4.59 -20.87 5.95
C LEU A 31 -5.42 -20.16 7.03
N SER A 32 -5.61 -20.83 8.16
CA SER A 32 -6.28 -20.26 9.32
C SER A 32 -5.47 -19.09 9.91
N ASN A 33 -6.16 -18.11 10.49
CA ASN A 33 -5.57 -17.04 11.31
C ASN A 33 -4.73 -17.56 12.49
N LEU A 34 -4.98 -18.80 12.93
CA LEU A 34 -4.26 -19.47 14.01
C LEU A 34 -2.98 -20.17 13.55
N TYR A 35 -2.73 -20.24 12.24
CA TYR A 35 -1.54 -20.88 11.72
C TYR A 35 -0.31 -20.07 12.12
N ILE A 36 0.74 -20.76 12.57
CA ILE A 36 2.02 -20.15 12.91
C ILE A 36 3.01 -20.56 11.82
N PRO A 37 3.41 -19.64 10.93
CA PRO A 37 4.39 -19.95 9.89
C PRO A 37 5.76 -20.22 10.51
N PRO A 38 6.57 -21.11 9.92
CA PRO A 38 7.89 -21.46 10.43
C PRO A 38 8.93 -20.37 10.13
N LEU A 39 8.78 -19.20 10.74
CA LEU A 39 9.72 -18.07 10.64
C LEU A 39 10.81 -18.17 11.71
N ARG A 40 12.02 -17.71 11.40
CA ARG A 40 13.13 -17.66 12.37
C ARG A 40 12.90 -16.50 13.35
N ALA A 41 13.32 -16.66 14.61
CA ALA A 41 13.21 -15.61 15.63
C ALA A 41 13.88 -14.29 15.18
N ILE A 42 15.01 -14.37 14.47
CA ILE A 42 15.71 -13.19 13.90
C ILE A 42 14.84 -12.45 12.88
N GLN A 43 14.03 -13.17 12.09
CA GLN A 43 13.13 -12.54 11.13
C GLN A 43 11.98 -11.84 11.86
N LEU A 44 11.41 -12.48 12.89
CA LEU A 44 10.35 -11.87 13.71
C LEU A 44 10.84 -10.62 14.45
N ASP A 45 12.03 -10.68 15.04
CA ASP A 45 12.69 -9.53 15.69
C ASP A 45 12.85 -8.37 14.70
N ARG A 46 13.33 -8.62 13.48
CA ARG A 46 13.44 -7.60 12.43
C ARG A 46 12.09 -7.00 12.03
N GLU A 47 11.04 -7.81 11.90
CA GLU A 47 9.71 -7.30 11.55
C GLU A 47 9.13 -6.42 12.67
N LEU A 48 9.27 -6.83 13.94
CA LEU A 48 8.82 -6.05 15.09
C LEU A 48 9.62 -4.75 15.27
N GLN A 49 10.93 -4.76 14.95
CA GLN A 49 11.77 -3.57 15.02
C GLN A 49 11.36 -2.47 14.02
N LYS A 50 10.69 -2.80 12.91
CA LYS A 50 10.25 -1.81 11.91
C LYS A 50 9.15 -0.89 12.44
N LEU A 51 8.32 -1.38 13.35
CA LEU A 51 7.19 -0.64 13.91
C LEU A 51 7.64 0.43 14.92
N PRO A 52 6.96 1.58 15.00
CA PRO A 52 7.11 2.53 16.10
C PRO A 52 6.79 1.91 17.46
N THR A 53 7.37 2.46 18.52
CA THR A 53 7.18 1.94 19.90
C THR A 53 5.71 1.98 20.33
N ASP A 54 5.03 3.09 20.03
CA ASP A 54 3.64 3.33 20.44
C ASP A 54 2.67 2.38 19.70
N SER A 55 2.86 2.21 18.39
CA SER A 55 2.09 1.25 17.57
C SER A 55 2.32 -0.20 18.01
N LEU A 56 3.56 -0.56 18.36
CA LEU A 56 3.88 -1.89 18.86
C LEU A 56 3.17 -2.18 20.19
N TYR A 57 3.14 -1.20 21.11
CA TYR A 57 2.41 -1.31 22.37
C TYR A 57 0.91 -1.52 22.13
N ASN A 58 0.29 -0.67 21.31
CA ASN A 58 -1.13 -0.76 20.97
C ASN A 58 -1.50 -2.10 20.31
N LEU A 59 -0.65 -2.60 19.40
CA LEU A 59 -0.83 -3.92 18.79
C LEU A 59 -0.73 -5.05 19.81
N THR A 60 0.22 -5.00 20.73
CA THR A 60 0.33 -6.03 21.77
C THR A 60 -0.86 -6.05 22.70
N GLU A 61 -1.37 -4.88 23.10
CA GLU A 61 -2.60 -4.78 23.88
C GLU A 61 -3.78 -5.39 23.11
N LEU A 62 -3.93 -5.03 21.84
CA LEU A 62 -4.95 -5.60 20.95
C LEU A 62 -4.84 -7.12 20.86
N TRP A 63 -3.63 -7.68 20.73
CA TRP A 63 -3.46 -9.13 20.62
C TRP A 63 -3.85 -9.90 21.89
N LEU A 64 -3.76 -9.26 23.06
CA LEU A 64 -4.22 -9.85 24.33
C LEU A 64 -5.75 -9.81 24.46
N THR A 65 -6.45 -8.97 23.69
CA THR A 65 -7.92 -8.92 23.66
C THR A 65 -8.52 -9.93 22.70
N ILE A 66 -7.90 -10.15 21.53
CA ILE A 66 -8.47 -10.97 20.46
C ILE A 66 -8.23 -12.47 20.76
N PRO A 67 -9.28 -13.33 20.80
CA PRO A 67 -9.13 -14.75 21.15
C PRO A 67 -8.20 -15.57 20.24
N SER A 68 -8.06 -15.18 18.97
CA SER A 68 -7.19 -15.86 18.01
C SER A 68 -5.71 -15.54 18.17
N THR A 69 -5.38 -14.39 18.76
CA THR A 69 -4.01 -13.91 18.95
C THR A 69 -3.54 -14.03 20.40
N GLN A 70 -4.39 -14.54 21.30
CA GLN A 70 -3.99 -14.76 22.68
C GLN A 70 -2.82 -15.76 22.79
N PRO A 71 -1.91 -15.55 23.76
CA PRO A 71 -0.81 -16.47 24.06
C PRO A 71 -1.27 -17.93 24.18
N SER A 72 -0.52 -18.83 23.55
CA SER A 72 -0.83 -20.26 23.60
C SER A 72 -0.34 -20.88 24.91
N VAL A 73 -1.24 -21.49 25.68
CA VAL A 73 -0.88 -22.19 26.91
C VAL A 73 0.03 -23.39 26.62
N THR A 74 1.19 -23.45 27.27
CA THR A 74 2.16 -24.55 27.14
C THR A 74 1.57 -25.85 27.71
N LYS A 75 2.03 -27.01 27.21
CA LYS A 75 1.56 -28.33 27.69
C LYS A 75 1.74 -28.53 29.21
N GLN A 76 2.73 -27.90 29.82
CA GLN A 76 2.97 -27.92 31.26
C GLN A 76 1.94 -27.06 32.02
N GLN A 77 1.71 -25.83 31.57
CA GLN A 77 0.71 -24.92 32.15
C GLN A 77 -0.72 -25.48 32.05
N LYS A 78 -1.04 -26.17 30.94
CA LYS A 78 -2.33 -26.88 30.82
C LYS A 78 -2.50 -27.99 31.85
N ARG A 79 -1.41 -28.66 32.27
CA ARG A 79 -1.45 -29.68 33.33
C ARG A 79 -1.61 -29.06 34.72
N GLN A 80 -1.25 -27.79 34.87
CA GLN A 80 -1.42 -27.00 36.10
C GLN A 80 -2.79 -26.29 36.17
N GLY A 81 -3.68 -26.49 35.18
CA GLY A 81 -5.01 -25.90 35.17
C GLY A 81 -5.09 -24.45 34.70
N VAL A 82 -3.98 -23.84 34.29
CA VAL A 82 -3.94 -22.43 33.86
C VAL A 82 -4.77 -22.22 32.60
N THR A 83 -5.72 -21.29 32.68
CA THR A 83 -6.58 -20.92 31.56
C THR A 83 -5.92 -19.88 30.64
N LYS A 84 -6.46 -19.71 29.43
CA LYS A 84 -5.96 -18.71 28.48
C LYS A 84 -6.18 -17.27 28.98
N GLU A 85 -7.27 -17.04 29.72
CA GLU A 85 -7.66 -15.72 30.21
C GLU A 85 -6.81 -15.28 31.39
N GLU A 86 -6.47 -16.19 32.30
CA GLU A 86 -5.52 -15.90 33.38
C GLU A 86 -4.14 -15.53 32.83
N LEU A 87 -3.67 -16.27 31.81
CA LEU A 87 -2.38 -15.98 31.16
C LEU A 87 -2.41 -14.61 30.44
N SER A 88 -3.52 -14.25 29.79
CA SER A 88 -3.64 -12.95 29.12
C SER A 88 -3.67 -11.79 30.12
N LEU A 89 -4.32 -11.97 31.28
CA LEU A 89 -4.29 -10.99 32.38
C LEU A 89 -2.89 -10.83 32.96
N GLU A 90 -2.15 -11.92 33.17
CA GLU A 90 -0.74 -11.86 33.61
C GLU A 90 0.12 -11.08 32.59
N CYS A 91 -0.07 -11.37 31.31
CA CYS A 91 0.63 -10.67 30.22
C CYS A 91 0.30 -9.17 30.21
N ARG A 92 -0.96 -8.78 30.45
CA ARG A 92 -1.35 -7.36 30.58
C ARG A 92 -0.68 -6.69 31.77
N SER A 93 -0.65 -7.33 32.94
CA SER A 93 0.05 -6.77 34.10
C SER A 93 1.55 -6.57 33.83
N LYS A 94 2.19 -7.50 33.11
CA LYS A 94 3.58 -7.33 32.66
C LYS A 94 3.74 -6.18 31.67
N LEU A 95 2.77 -5.99 30.77
CA LEU A 95 2.75 -4.88 29.81
C LEU A 95 2.60 -3.52 30.51
N GLU A 96 1.70 -3.41 31.47
CA GLU A 96 1.47 -2.19 32.26
C GLU A 96 2.73 -1.78 33.03
N LYS A 97 3.49 -2.75 33.57
CA LYS A 97 4.77 -2.46 34.25
C LYS A 97 5.81 -1.83 33.33
N LEU A 98 5.74 -2.09 32.02
CA LEU A 98 6.65 -1.49 31.05
C LEU A 98 6.38 0.01 30.81
N THR A 99 5.18 0.51 31.09
CA THR A 99 4.85 1.95 30.96
C THR A 99 5.70 2.85 31.86
N GLN A 100 6.30 2.29 32.92
CA GLN A 100 7.17 3.01 33.85
C GLN A 100 8.58 3.29 33.28
N VAL A 101 8.94 2.70 32.14
CA VAL A 101 10.26 2.89 31.52
C VAL A 101 10.30 4.21 30.75
N LYS A 102 11.11 5.17 31.23
CA LYS A 102 11.23 6.51 30.61
C LYS A 102 11.85 6.52 29.21
N SER A 103 12.76 5.59 28.90
CA SER A 103 13.44 5.54 27.58
C SER A 103 12.67 4.70 26.56
N LYS A 104 12.16 5.33 25.49
CA LYS A 104 11.44 4.65 24.39
C LYS A 104 12.28 3.55 23.70
N VAL A 105 13.58 3.79 23.47
CA VAL A 105 14.48 2.81 22.83
C VAL A 105 14.63 1.54 23.68
N GLN A 106 14.81 1.71 24.99
CA GLN A 106 14.89 0.58 25.91
C GLN A 106 13.54 -0.11 26.08
N LEU A 107 12.45 0.66 26.10
CA LEU A 107 11.08 0.17 26.12
C LEU A 107 10.82 -0.74 24.92
N LYS A 108 11.15 -0.30 23.70
CA LYS A 108 10.99 -1.08 22.47
C LYS A 108 11.77 -2.40 22.51
N ARG A 109 13.04 -2.38 22.90
CA ARG A 109 13.86 -3.61 23.03
C ARG A 109 13.28 -4.57 24.07
N LYS A 110 12.88 -4.06 25.25
CA LYS A 110 12.27 -4.87 26.32
C LYS A 110 10.92 -5.45 25.87
N LEU A 111 10.11 -4.66 25.15
CA LEU A 111 8.82 -5.07 24.63
C LEU A 111 8.98 -6.18 23.59
N ILE A 112 9.89 -6.04 22.62
CA ILE A 112 10.16 -7.08 21.61
C ILE A 112 10.64 -8.37 22.28
N ASN A 113 11.55 -8.27 23.25
CA ASN A 113 12.00 -9.43 24.01
C ASN A 113 10.84 -10.11 24.74
N LEU A 114 9.99 -9.34 25.43
CA LEU A 114 8.82 -9.87 26.13
C LEU A 114 7.85 -10.59 25.18
N ILE A 115 7.58 -10.02 24.00
CA ILE A 115 6.73 -10.61 22.98
C ILE A 115 7.29 -11.97 22.55
N LEU A 116 8.59 -12.06 22.27
CA LEU A 116 9.22 -13.27 21.73
C LEU A 116 9.47 -14.34 22.80
N THR A 117 9.80 -13.98 24.04
CA THR A 117 10.12 -14.94 25.10
C THR A 117 8.90 -15.36 25.91
N ASP A 118 8.10 -14.40 26.35
CA ASP A 118 7.05 -14.63 27.36
C ASP A 118 5.69 -14.85 26.70
N PHE A 119 5.30 -13.96 25.77
CA PHE A 119 3.95 -13.98 25.22
C PHE A 119 3.80 -15.01 24.09
N TYR A 120 4.78 -15.09 23.19
CA TYR A 120 4.68 -15.87 21.95
C TYR A 120 5.93 -16.72 21.69
N SER A 121 6.29 -17.57 22.65
CA SER A 121 7.45 -18.47 22.56
C SER A 121 7.43 -19.43 21.36
N ASN A 122 6.25 -19.71 20.80
CA ASN A 122 6.08 -20.58 19.63
C ASN A 122 6.15 -19.84 18.29
N GLY A 123 6.30 -18.51 18.31
CA GLY A 123 6.20 -17.63 17.14
C GLY A 123 4.84 -16.95 17.00
N LEU A 124 4.79 -15.94 16.12
CA LEU A 124 3.58 -15.17 15.83
C LEU A 124 2.70 -15.89 14.81
N ASN A 125 1.38 -15.75 14.95
CA ASN A 125 0.42 -16.32 14.01
C ASN A 125 0.31 -15.46 12.72
N THR A 126 -0.32 -16.02 11.69
CA THR A 126 -0.53 -15.32 10.40
C THR A 126 -1.33 -14.04 10.52
N LEU A 127 -2.28 -13.98 11.45
CA LEU A 127 -3.08 -12.77 11.70
C LEU A 127 -2.23 -11.63 12.30
N GLN A 128 -1.38 -11.92 13.28
CA GLN A 128 -0.48 -10.99 13.92
C GLN A 128 0.52 -10.43 12.91
N LEU A 129 1.11 -11.30 12.09
CA LEU A 129 2.01 -10.87 11.01
C LEU A 129 1.30 -9.97 10.00
N ALA A 130 0.05 -10.29 9.64
CA ALA A 130 -0.74 -9.44 8.77
C ALA A 130 -1.09 -8.09 9.40
N GLN A 131 -1.35 -8.05 10.72
CA GLN A 131 -1.61 -6.82 11.47
C GLN A 131 -0.36 -5.95 11.61
N ILE A 132 0.82 -6.55 11.82
CA ILE A 132 2.11 -5.84 11.81
C ILE A 132 2.31 -5.14 10.46
N ASP A 133 2.14 -5.88 9.36
CA ASP A 133 2.31 -5.35 8.01
C ASP A 133 1.30 -4.24 7.69
N ALA A 134 0.04 -4.41 8.09
CA ALA A 134 -1.00 -3.41 7.89
C ALA A 134 -0.76 -2.14 8.71
N GLN A 135 -0.29 -2.27 9.96
CA GLN A 135 0.08 -1.13 10.78
C GLN A 135 1.31 -0.41 10.23
N LEU A 136 2.30 -1.15 9.74
CA LEU A 136 3.50 -0.58 9.11
C LEU A 136 3.15 0.25 7.87
N LEU A 137 2.15 -0.19 7.09
CA LEU A 137 1.62 0.55 5.94
C LEU A 137 1.02 1.91 6.31
N VAL A 138 0.36 1.98 7.46
CA VAL A 138 -0.26 3.21 7.99
C VAL A 138 0.81 4.12 8.60
N ASP A 139 1.70 3.57 9.42
CA ASP A 139 2.71 4.33 10.15
C ASP A 139 3.83 4.84 9.25
N LYS A 140 4.15 4.11 8.17
CA LYS A 140 5.22 4.44 7.23
C LYS A 140 4.75 4.22 5.77
N PRO A 141 3.92 5.12 5.22
CA PRO A 141 3.39 5.00 3.86
C PRO A 141 4.45 5.13 2.76
N CYS A 142 5.65 5.61 3.09
CA CYS A 142 6.80 5.73 2.19
C CYS A 142 7.61 4.42 2.03
N CYS A 143 7.32 3.38 2.84
CA CYS A 143 8.07 2.12 2.80
C CYS A 143 7.75 1.25 1.57
N ASN A 144 6.60 1.48 0.92
CA ASN A 144 6.14 0.65 -0.18
C ASN A 144 5.91 1.48 -1.45
N SER A 145 6.28 0.90 -2.57
CA SER A 145 5.97 1.43 -3.90
C SER A 145 4.62 0.94 -4.39
N TRP A 146 3.91 1.78 -5.13
CA TRP A 146 2.54 1.53 -5.58
C TRP A 146 2.40 1.75 -7.08
N VAL A 147 1.52 0.97 -7.70
CA VAL A 147 1.08 1.12 -9.10
C VAL A 147 -0.44 1.23 -9.11
N ALA A 148 -0.98 2.08 -9.97
CA ALA A 148 -2.41 2.18 -10.20
C ALA A 148 -2.80 1.47 -11.51
N SER A 149 -3.95 0.81 -11.47
CA SER A 149 -4.59 0.22 -12.63
C SER A 149 -6.07 0.58 -12.64
N THR A 150 -6.66 0.76 -13.81
CA THR A 150 -8.08 1.09 -13.97
C THR A 150 -8.88 -0.14 -14.39
N VAL A 151 -10.02 -0.35 -13.74
CA VAL A 151 -10.99 -1.40 -14.08
C VAL A 151 -11.87 -0.91 -15.22
N LYS A 152 -11.92 -1.67 -16.32
CA LYS A 152 -12.71 -1.32 -17.51
C LYS A 152 -13.63 -2.45 -17.95
N LEU A 153 -14.75 -2.04 -18.55
CA LEU A 153 -15.69 -2.95 -19.21
C LEU A 153 -15.23 -3.21 -20.64
N VAL A 154 -15.14 -4.49 -20.99
CA VAL A 154 -14.75 -4.96 -22.32
C VAL A 154 -15.95 -5.67 -22.94
N ASN A 155 -16.47 -5.14 -24.04
CA ASN A 155 -17.64 -5.70 -24.73
C ASN A 155 -17.23 -6.75 -25.77
N LYS A 156 -16.15 -6.51 -26.53
CA LYS A 156 -15.63 -7.44 -27.54
C LYS A 156 -14.20 -7.86 -27.20
N ILE A 157 -13.81 -9.07 -27.64
CA ILE A 157 -12.45 -9.58 -27.44
C ILE A 157 -11.42 -8.75 -28.22
N GLU A 158 -11.81 -8.20 -29.38
CA GLU A 158 -11.00 -7.30 -30.21
C GLU A 158 -10.66 -5.97 -29.51
N ASP A 159 -11.46 -5.55 -28.53
CA ASP A 159 -11.21 -4.32 -27.78
C ASP A 159 -10.07 -4.49 -26.75
N VAL A 160 -9.62 -5.73 -26.52
CA VAL A 160 -8.46 -6.03 -25.68
C VAL A 160 -7.18 -5.89 -26.50
N PRO A 161 -6.24 -5.03 -26.09
CA PRO A 161 -4.94 -4.95 -26.75
C PRO A 161 -4.17 -6.29 -26.70
N TYR A 162 -3.46 -6.61 -27.78
CA TYR A 162 -2.62 -7.81 -27.86
C TYR A 162 -1.44 -7.75 -26.87
N ASN A 163 -0.81 -6.58 -26.71
CA ASN A 163 0.24 -6.31 -25.71
C ASN A 163 -0.35 -5.62 -24.47
N ASN A 164 -0.93 -6.39 -23.55
CA ASN A 164 -1.50 -5.83 -22.32
C ASN A 164 -0.44 -5.24 -21.36
N ASP A 165 0.78 -5.80 -21.37
CA ASP A 165 1.83 -5.49 -20.40
C ASP A 165 2.72 -4.29 -20.80
N ASP A 166 2.76 -3.89 -22.08
CA ASP A 166 3.61 -2.77 -22.55
C ASP A 166 2.90 -1.42 -22.42
N ILE A 167 3.25 -0.68 -21.36
CA ILE A 167 2.66 0.63 -21.04
C ILE A 167 3.05 1.70 -22.07
N LEU A 168 4.19 1.53 -22.77
CA LEU A 168 4.72 2.52 -23.71
C LEU A 168 4.01 2.47 -25.08
N ASP A 169 3.23 1.43 -25.35
CA ASP A 169 2.48 1.30 -26.60
C ASP A 169 1.34 2.34 -26.68
N LYS A 170 1.53 3.31 -27.58
CA LYS A 170 0.55 4.39 -27.83
C LYS A 170 -0.78 3.84 -28.35
N THR A 171 -0.79 2.76 -29.14
CA THR A 171 -2.01 2.18 -29.70
C THR A 171 -2.86 1.51 -28.61
N ARG A 172 -2.20 0.77 -27.71
CA ARG A 172 -2.79 0.19 -26.50
C ARG A 172 -3.51 1.25 -25.67
N ASN A 173 -2.81 2.34 -25.35
CA ASN A 173 -3.33 3.39 -24.47
C ASN A 173 -4.51 4.14 -25.11
N GLN A 174 -4.51 4.35 -26.43
CA GLN A 174 -5.65 4.94 -27.15
C GLN A 174 -6.89 4.03 -27.13
N LEU A 175 -6.73 2.72 -27.30
CA LEU A 175 -7.83 1.77 -27.19
C LEU A 175 -8.40 1.74 -25.77
N ILE A 176 -7.52 1.69 -24.77
CA ILE A 176 -7.93 1.68 -23.36
C ILE A 176 -8.67 2.98 -23.01
N LYS A 177 -8.21 4.16 -23.45
CA LYS A 177 -8.90 5.43 -23.21
C LYS A 177 -10.35 5.45 -23.75
N LYS A 178 -10.66 4.68 -24.80
CA LYS A 178 -12.03 4.58 -25.37
C LYS A 178 -12.96 3.67 -24.57
N LEU A 179 -12.43 2.78 -23.74
CA LEU A 179 -13.24 1.84 -22.94
C LEU A 179 -13.90 2.51 -21.74
N GLU A 180 -15.11 2.06 -21.42
CA GLU A 180 -15.89 2.52 -20.27
C GLU A 180 -15.28 2.04 -18.94
N ASN A 181 -15.18 2.96 -17.98
CA ASN A 181 -14.69 2.68 -16.64
C ASN A 181 -15.76 1.96 -15.81
N PHE A 182 -15.36 0.93 -15.07
CA PHE A 182 -16.25 0.22 -14.15
C PHE A 182 -16.06 0.71 -12.72
N ASN A 183 -17.06 1.43 -12.20
CA ASN A 183 -17.08 1.82 -10.80
C ASN A 183 -17.69 0.68 -9.97
N TYR A 184 -16.88 0.07 -9.12
CA TYR A 184 -17.32 -1.05 -8.30
C TYR A 184 -17.85 -0.57 -6.94
N LYS A 185 -19.00 -1.12 -6.52
CA LYS A 185 -19.51 -1.01 -5.14
C LYS A 185 -19.26 -2.34 -4.44
N LEU A 186 -18.27 -2.38 -3.55
CA LEU A 186 -17.89 -3.63 -2.88
C LEU A 186 -18.87 -3.96 -1.76
N ASP A 187 -19.75 -4.94 -1.99
CA ASP A 187 -20.32 -5.72 -0.89
C ASP A 187 -19.22 -6.62 -0.32
N SER A 188 -18.60 -6.14 0.76
CA SER A 188 -17.36 -6.69 1.32
C SER A 188 -17.44 -8.20 1.59
N GLN A 189 -18.55 -8.75 2.06
CA GLN A 189 -18.57 -10.16 2.45
C GLN A 189 -18.59 -11.11 1.25
N MET A 190 -19.49 -10.88 0.28
CA MET A 190 -19.64 -11.71 -0.90
C MET A 190 -18.41 -11.65 -1.81
N PHE A 191 -17.84 -10.46 -1.97
CA PHE A 191 -16.58 -10.27 -2.71
C PHE A 191 -15.47 -11.14 -2.11
N LEU A 192 -15.30 -11.07 -0.78
CA LEU A 192 -14.22 -11.73 -0.08
C LEU A 192 -14.34 -13.25 -0.09
N GLU A 193 -15.54 -13.77 0.13
CA GLU A 193 -15.76 -15.23 0.07
C GLU A 193 -15.37 -15.77 -1.31
N ASN A 194 -15.81 -15.10 -2.39
CA ASN A 194 -15.47 -15.51 -3.76
C ASN A 194 -13.97 -15.34 -4.06
N PHE A 195 -13.37 -14.22 -3.67
CA PHE A 195 -11.96 -13.94 -3.88
C PHE A 195 -11.07 -14.96 -3.17
N ILE A 196 -11.38 -15.27 -1.91
CA ILE A 196 -10.63 -16.26 -1.11
C ILE A 196 -10.83 -17.67 -1.68
N ILE A 197 -12.05 -18.06 -2.05
CA ILE A 197 -12.32 -19.39 -2.63
C ILE A 197 -11.49 -19.59 -3.91
N ASN A 198 -11.52 -18.61 -4.82
CA ASN A 198 -10.80 -18.68 -6.08
C ASN A 198 -9.27 -18.77 -5.88
N LEU A 199 -8.70 -17.96 -4.98
CA LEU A 199 -7.27 -18.02 -4.66
C LEU A 199 -6.88 -19.33 -3.97
N SER A 200 -7.72 -19.84 -3.06
CA SER A 200 -7.43 -21.04 -2.28
C SER A 200 -7.40 -22.33 -3.09
N ASN A 201 -7.97 -22.32 -4.29
CA ASN A 201 -7.91 -23.46 -5.21
C ASN A 201 -6.51 -23.64 -5.83
N LEU A 202 -5.67 -22.60 -5.79
CA LEU A 202 -4.40 -22.56 -6.52
C LEU A 202 -3.18 -22.58 -5.60
N TYR A 203 -3.22 -21.81 -4.50
CA TYR A 203 -2.13 -21.72 -3.53
C TYR A 203 -2.64 -21.81 -2.10
N LEU A 204 -1.72 -22.11 -1.17
CA LEU A 204 -2.00 -21.83 0.24
C LEU A 204 -1.99 -20.32 0.43
N THR A 205 -3.15 -19.78 0.78
CA THR A 205 -3.34 -18.35 0.89
C THR A 205 -3.85 -17.97 2.25
N HIS A 206 -3.31 -16.86 2.76
CA HIS A 206 -3.87 -16.12 3.87
C HIS A 206 -4.22 -14.72 3.35
N VAL A 207 -5.48 -14.33 3.51
CA VAL A 207 -5.97 -13.02 3.10
C VAL A 207 -6.39 -12.26 4.34
N TYR A 208 -5.85 -11.06 4.50
CA TYR A 208 -6.20 -10.14 5.59
C TYR A 208 -6.77 -8.86 5.00
N ILE A 209 -7.88 -8.40 5.56
CA ILE A 209 -8.56 -7.18 5.11
C ILE A 209 -8.68 -6.21 6.27
N SER A 210 -8.43 -4.94 5.97
CA SER A 210 -8.61 -3.83 6.89
C SER A 210 -9.04 -2.59 6.12
N ARG A 211 -9.65 -1.63 6.82
CA ARG A 211 -9.89 -0.29 6.28
C ARG A 211 -8.75 0.61 6.71
N HIS A 212 -8.29 1.47 5.81
CA HIS A 212 -7.30 2.47 6.18
C HIS A 212 -7.92 3.47 7.17
N PRO A 213 -7.21 3.90 8.24
CA PRO A 213 -7.80 4.76 9.26
C PRO A 213 -8.04 6.19 8.76
N TYR A 214 -7.18 6.69 7.86
CA TYR A 214 -7.24 8.08 7.38
C TYR A 214 -7.89 8.25 6.00
N TYR A 215 -7.98 7.19 5.21
CA TYR A 215 -8.45 7.25 3.83
C TYR A 215 -9.57 6.25 3.61
N GLU A 216 -10.47 6.57 2.70
CA GLU A 216 -11.55 5.67 2.26
C GLU A 216 -11.00 4.57 1.33
N LEU A 217 -10.12 3.73 1.87
CA LEU A 217 -9.43 2.65 1.19
C LEU A 217 -9.67 1.33 1.92
N VAL A 218 -9.95 0.27 1.16
CA VAL A 218 -9.93 -1.10 1.65
C VAL A 218 -8.57 -1.72 1.30
N LEU A 219 -7.81 -2.06 2.33
CA LEU A 219 -6.54 -2.77 2.22
C LEU A 219 -6.78 -4.28 2.28
N ILE A 220 -6.33 -4.97 1.24
CA ILE A 220 -6.31 -6.42 1.12
C ILE A 220 -4.85 -6.86 1.03
N ARG A 221 -4.38 -7.53 2.08
CA ARG A 221 -3.07 -8.18 2.12
C ARG A 221 -3.25 -9.65 1.75
N VAL A 222 -2.65 -10.05 0.64
CA VAL A 222 -2.63 -11.44 0.17
C VAL A 222 -1.24 -12.03 0.42
N GLN A 223 -1.19 -13.03 1.28
CA GLN A 223 0.03 -13.78 1.58
C GLN A 223 -0.09 -15.19 1.01
N MET A 224 0.75 -15.49 0.04
CA MET A 224 0.80 -16.79 -0.61
C MET A 224 1.93 -17.63 -0.03
N TYR A 225 1.73 -18.94 -0.06
CA TYR A 225 2.67 -19.90 0.47
C TYR A 225 2.78 -21.14 -0.45
N ASP A 226 4.00 -21.64 -0.55
CA ASP A 226 4.31 -22.87 -1.26
C ASP A 226 4.60 -24.00 -0.29
N TYR A 227 4.21 -25.21 -0.66
CA TYR A 227 4.74 -26.41 -0.03
C TYR A 227 6.18 -26.61 -0.50
N SER A 228 7.13 -26.34 0.38
CA SER A 228 8.48 -26.85 0.22
C SER A 228 8.55 -28.23 0.85
N VAL A 229 8.66 -29.25 0.02
CA VAL A 229 9.33 -30.47 0.45
C VAL A 229 10.79 -30.07 0.59
N ARG A 230 11.38 -30.15 1.79
CA ARG A 230 12.85 -30.22 1.83
C ARG A 230 13.19 -31.47 1.04
N GLN A 231 13.59 -31.31 -0.22
CA GLN A 231 14.41 -32.32 -0.87
C GLN A 231 15.55 -32.58 0.12
N HIS A 232 15.95 -33.84 0.26
CA HIS A 232 17.27 -34.16 0.80
C HIS A 232 18.27 -33.46 -0.12
N ILE A 233 18.50 -32.17 0.11
CA ILE A 233 19.69 -31.49 -0.36
C ILE A 233 20.77 -32.29 0.33
N ASP A 234 21.70 -32.82 -0.46
CA ASP A 234 23.03 -33.21 -0.01
C ASP A 234 23.68 -31.98 0.63
N LEU A 235 23.19 -31.66 1.83
CA LEU A 235 23.75 -30.72 2.77
C LEU A 235 25.02 -31.43 3.18
N THR A 236 26.10 -31.10 2.47
CA THR A 236 27.45 -31.40 2.94
C THR A 236 27.46 -31.13 4.44
N THR A 237 27.79 -32.18 5.18
CA THR A 237 27.71 -32.34 6.64
C THR A 237 28.19 -31.12 7.42
N ARG A 238 29.00 -30.24 6.81
CA ARG A 238 29.50 -29.00 7.40
C ARG A 238 28.44 -27.94 7.71
N GLY A 239 27.41 -27.74 6.87
CA GLY A 239 26.48 -26.60 7.01
C GLY A 239 25.44 -26.74 8.14
N LEU A 240 24.98 -27.97 8.41
CA LEU A 240 24.12 -28.25 9.58
C LEU A 240 24.92 -28.20 10.89
N ILE A 241 26.19 -28.61 10.85
CA ILE A 241 27.05 -28.66 12.03
C ILE A 241 27.45 -27.23 12.44
N SER A 242 27.83 -26.35 11.51
CA SER A 242 28.17 -24.95 11.85
C SER A 242 27.00 -24.19 12.49
N ASP A 243 25.78 -24.44 12.02
CA ASP A 243 24.58 -23.72 12.50
C ASP A 243 24.07 -24.23 13.85
N LEU A 244 24.36 -25.50 14.21
CA LEU A 244 23.99 -26.09 15.50
C LEU A 244 25.11 -25.95 16.55
N THR A 245 26.35 -25.72 16.13
CA THR A 245 27.51 -25.60 17.03
C THR A 245 27.99 -24.16 17.21
N ASN A 246 27.10 -23.25 17.65
CA ASN A 246 27.59 -22.06 18.33
C ASN A 246 28.18 -22.49 19.70
N ASN A 247 29.50 -22.68 19.68
CA ASN A 247 30.51 -22.52 20.73
C ASN A 247 30.51 -23.31 22.06
N THR A 248 29.65 -24.29 22.32
CA THR A 248 29.64 -24.96 23.67
C THR A 248 29.76 -26.48 23.72
N LEU A 249 29.88 -27.20 22.61
CA LEU A 249 30.01 -28.67 22.64
C LEU A 249 31.45 -29.12 22.38
N THR A 250 32.02 -29.91 23.30
CA THR A 250 33.35 -30.52 23.18
C THR A 250 33.40 -31.49 22.00
N GLN A 251 34.58 -31.63 21.40
CA GLN A 251 34.82 -32.40 20.18
C GLN A 251 34.38 -33.88 20.29
N ILE A 252 34.41 -34.43 21.51
CA ILE A 252 33.94 -35.79 21.84
C ILE A 252 32.42 -35.92 21.66
N SER A 253 31.65 -34.93 22.15
CA SER A 253 30.18 -34.89 22.00
C SER A 253 29.76 -34.76 20.53
N LYS A 254 30.56 -34.06 19.72
CA LYS A 254 30.36 -33.95 18.27
C LYS A 254 30.53 -35.30 17.57
N ASN A 255 31.58 -36.05 17.92
CA ASN A 255 31.82 -37.38 17.34
C ASN A 255 30.75 -38.40 17.78
N GLN A 256 30.31 -38.33 19.04
CA GLN A 256 29.26 -39.23 19.55
C GLN A 256 27.89 -38.93 18.92
N PHE A 257 27.61 -37.66 18.63
CA PHE A 257 26.42 -37.26 17.87
C PHE A 257 26.45 -37.78 16.43
N GLU A 258 27.59 -37.64 15.74
CA GLU A 258 27.77 -38.14 14.37
C GLU A 258 27.55 -39.66 14.30
N GLN A 259 28.14 -40.42 15.23
CA GLN A 259 27.96 -41.87 15.29
C GLN A 259 26.51 -42.28 15.55
N ASN A 260 25.81 -41.58 16.46
CA ASN A 260 24.40 -41.84 16.74
C ASN A 260 23.49 -41.49 15.56
N PHE A 261 23.80 -40.40 14.84
CA PHE A 261 23.04 -39.97 13.66
C PHE A 261 23.17 -40.97 12.51
N GLN A 262 24.37 -41.47 12.26
CA GLN A 262 24.62 -42.52 11.26
C GLN A 262 23.93 -43.85 11.62
N MET A 263 23.90 -44.24 12.90
CA MET A 263 23.13 -45.41 13.36
C MET A 263 21.63 -45.26 13.11
N ILE A 264 21.05 -44.08 13.32
CA ILE A 264 19.62 -43.82 13.10
C ILE A 264 19.25 -43.89 11.62
N LEU A 265 20.13 -43.40 10.73
CA LEU A 265 19.95 -43.53 9.28
C LEU A 265 20.02 -44.99 8.83
N LYS A 266 20.94 -45.76 9.40
CA LYS A 266 21.08 -47.20 9.12
C LYS A 266 19.86 -48.00 9.58
N ASN A 267 19.33 -47.72 10.77
CA ASN A 267 18.14 -48.39 11.32
C ASN A 267 16.83 -48.05 10.57
N ARG A 268 16.77 -46.97 9.77
CA ARG A 268 15.57 -46.65 8.98
C ARG A 268 15.32 -47.60 7.81
N TYR A 269 16.34 -48.30 7.31
CA TYR A 269 16.16 -49.31 6.26
C TYR A 269 15.52 -50.61 6.78
N GLU A 270 15.47 -50.82 8.10
CA GLU A 270 14.93 -52.05 8.72
C GLU A 270 13.57 -51.85 9.42
N LEU A 271 13.08 -50.62 9.59
CA LEU A 271 11.93 -50.29 10.46
C LEU A 271 10.59 -50.02 9.72
N ALA A 272 10.37 -50.65 8.55
CA ALA A 272 9.07 -50.64 7.88
C ALA A 272 7.98 -51.46 8.61
N SER A 273 8.29 -52.13 9.72
CA SER A 273 7.30 -52.83 10.54
C SER A 273 7.53 -52.60 12.04
N THR A 274 6.48 -52.06 12.68
CA THR A 274 6.19 -52.14 14.12
C THR A 274 7.19 -51.53 15.12
N SER A 275 6.80 -50.43 15.78
CA SER A 275 6.56 -50.40 17.24
C SER A 275 6.44 -48.97 17.78
N LYS A 276 5.54 -48.81 18.76
CA LYS A 276 5.38 -47.60 19.59
C LYS A 276 6.50 -47.61 20.65
N LEU A 277 7.50 -46.75 20.53
CA LEU A 277 8.43 -46.45 21.63
C LEU A 277 8.69 -44.94 21.79
N THR A 278 9.01 -44.56 23.01
CA THR A 278 9.19 -43.21 23.55
C THR A 278 10.15 -42.35 22.72
N LYS A 279 9.62 -41.29 22.10
CA LYS A 279 10.39 -40.42 21.20
C LYS A 279 11.37 -39.55 22.00
N SER A 280 12.67 -39.79 21.82
CA SER A 280 13.74 -38.92 22.32
C SER A 280 13.64 -37.53 21.68
N GLY A 281 14.17 -36.49 22.36
CA GLY A 281 14.17 -35.10 21.86
C GLY A 281 14.74 -34.97 20.44
N LEU A 282 15.75 -35.77 20.13
CA LEU A 282 16.39 -35.84 18.80
C LEU A 282 15.44 -36.36 17.72
N GLN A 283 14.66 -37.40 18.02
CA GLN A 283 13.69 -37.99 17.09
C GLN A 283 12.54 -37.03 16.80
N ARG A 284 12.18 -36.19 17.79
CA ARG A 284 11.22 -35.09 17.61
C ARG A 284 11.79 -33.95 16.76
N GLN A 285 13.07 -33.64 16.89
CA GLN A 285 13.77 -32.61 16.11
C GLN A 285 13.93 -33.04 14.65
N ILE A 286 14.28 -34.31 14.42
CA ILE A 286 14.31 -34.94 13.08
C ILE A 286 12.90 -34.99 12.48
N GLN A 287 11.87 -35.34 13.26
CA GLN A 287 10.48 -35.35 12.76
C GLN A 287 9.92 -33.94 12.50
N MET A 288 10.39 -32.90 13.19
CA MET A 288 10.10 -31.50 12.86
C MET A 288 10.78 -31.06 11.55
N GLN A 289 11.98 -31.57 11.28
CA GLN A 289 12.71 -31.31 10.04
C GLN A 289 12.13 -32.05 8.82
N CYS A 290 11.41 -33.16 9.04
CA CYS A 290 10.73 -33.94 7.99
C CYS A 290 9.25 -33.56 7.75
N LYS A 291 8.70 -32.54 8.42
CA LYS A 291 7.37 -32.01 8.09
C LYS A 291 7.45 -31.15 6.81
N PRO A 292 6.44 -31.16 5.93
CA PRO A 292 6.40 -30.23 4.80
C PRO A 292 6.51 -28.80 5.35
N GLN A 293 7.58 -28.10 4.97
CA GLN A 293 7.81 -26.72 5.40
C GLN A 293 7.09 -25.82 4.40
N VAL A 294 6.32 -24.89 4.92
CA VAL A 294 5.58 -23.94 4.09
C VAL A 294 6.47 -22.71 3.91
N ARG A 295 6.81 -22.38 2.66
CA ARG A 295 7.64 -21.20 2.33
C ARG A 295 6.72 -20.04 1.96
N SER A 296 6.88 -18.91 2.62
CA SER A 296 6.12 -17.69 2.34
C SER A 296 6.70 -16.92 1.14
N HIS A 297 5.84 -16.47 0.24
CA HIS A 297 6.17 -15.46 -0.78
C HIS A 297 6.20 -14.06 -0.17
N LYS A 298 6.59 -13.04 -0.95
CA LYS A 298 6.41 -11.64 -0.54
C LYS A 298 4.90 -11.32 -0.48
N PRO A 299 4.40 -10.65 0.57
CA PRO A 299 2.99 -10.23 0.61
C PRO A 299 2.66 -9.31 -0.57
N PHE A 300 1.51 -9.54 -1.18
CA PHE A 300 0.96 -8.71 -2.24
C PHE A 300 -0.17 -7.86 -1.67
N TYR A 301 -0.09 -6.54 -1.84
CA TYR A 301 -1.07 -5.61 -1.33
C TYR A 301 -1.95 -5.12 -2.47
N VAL A 302 -3.26 -5.12 -2.22
CA VAL A 302 -4.27 -4.50 -3.09
C VAL A 302 -5.05 -3.51 -2.24
N LEU A 303 -5.18 -2.29 -2.75
CA LEU A 303 -5.85 -1.17 -2.15
C LEU A 303 -6.97 -0.73 -3.08
N LEU A 304 -8.19 -0.77 -2.58
CA LEU A 304 -9.40 -0.45 -3.33
C LEU A 304 -9.99 0.82 -2.74
N PRO A 305 -9.88 1.98 -3.43
CA PRO A 305 -10.65 3.16 -3.06
C PRO A 305 -12.14 2.87 -3.20
N LEU A 306 -12.93 3.36 -2.25
CA LEU A 306 -14.38 3.26 -2.35
C LEU A 306 -14.85 4.03 -3.59
N ASN A 307 -15.84 3.51 -4.34
CA ASN A 307 -16.48 4.20 -5.47
C ASN A 307 -15.55 4.74 -6.59
N SER A 308 -14.33 4.22 -6.73
CA SER A 308 -13.39 4.58 -7.80
C SER A 308 -13.19 3.39 -8.75
N PRO A 309 -12.96 3.62 -10.05
CA PRO A 309 -12.58 2.55 -10.98
C PRO A 309 -11.10 2.16 -10.83
N HIS A 310 -10.32 2.89 -10.02
CA HIS A 310 -8.90 2.63 -9.84
C HIS A 310 -8.67 1.51 -8.80
N VAL A 311 -7.63 0.72 -9.03
CA VAL A 311 -7.12 -0.34 -8.16
C VAL A 311 -5.64 -0.06 -7.95
N ILE A 312 -5.26 0.22 -6.72
CA ILE A 312 -3.87 0.47 -6.35
C ILE A 312 -3.29 -0.87 -5.85
N HIS A 313 -2.11 -1.26 -6.31
CA HIS A 313 -1.50 -2.52 -5.91
C HIS A 313 0.02 -2.44 -5.83
N SER A 314 0.64 -3.42 -5.17
CA SER A 314 2.09 -3.59 -5.17
C SER A 314 2.61 -3.76 -6.60
N PRO A 315 3.77 -3.20 -6.97
CA PRO A 315 4.36 -3.44 -8.28
C PRO A 315 4.74 -4.91 -8.42
N TYR A 316 4.50 -5.43 -9.61
CA TYR A 316 4.90 -6.77 -9.98
C TYR A 316 5.44 -6.78 -11.42
N ASN A 317 6.48 -7.57 -11.62
CA ASN A 317 7.05 -7.81 -12.94
C ASN A 317 6.20 -8.84 -13.69
N SER A 318 6.34 -8.87 -15.01
CA SER A 318 5.72 -9.86 -15.90
C SER A 318 5.93 -11.30 -15.43
N ASP A 319 7.06 -11.56 -14.78
CA ASP A 319 7.52 -12.91 -14.42
C ASP A 319 6.90 -13.42 -13.11
N ASN A 320 6.30 -12.52 -12.31
CA ASN A 320 5.69 -12.91 -11.05
C ASN A 320 4.27 -13.45 -11.29
N ILE A 321 4.21 -14.76 -11.54
CA ILE A 321 2.96 -15.52 -11.77
C ILE A 321 1.99 -15.36 -10.59
N ALA A 322 2.49 -15.36 -9.36
CA ALA A 322 1.66 -15.23 -8.16
C ALA A 322 0.90 -13.89 -8.13
N ALA A 323 1.57 -12.78 -8.44
CA ALA A 323 0.92 -11.47 -8.53
C ALA A 323 -0.08 -11.38 -9.68
N LYS A 324 0.26 -11.91 -10.87
CA LYS A 324 -0.66 -11.98 -12.03
C LYS A 324 -1.93 -12.76 -11.67
N LEU A 325 -1.78 -13.86 -10.95
CA LEU A 325 -2.89 -14.68 -10.50
C LEU A 325 -3.80 -13.94 -9.51
N VAL A 326 -3.23 -13.17 -8.58
CA VAL A 326 -4.03 -12.34 -7.67
C VAL A 326 -4.85 -11.30 -8.44
N MET A 327 -4.25 -10.63 -9.42
CA MET A 327 -4.96 -9.65 -10.26
C MET A 327 -6.05 -10.30 -11.11
N GLN A 328 -5.79 -11.46 -11.72
CA GLN A 328 -6.81 -12.21 -12.47
C GLN A 328 -7.95 -12.71 -11.56
N THR A 329 -7.62 -13.09 -10.32
CA THR A 329 -8.64 -13.48 -9.34
C THR A 329 -9.49 -12.29 -8.91
N LEU A 330 -8.91 -11.09 -8.88
CA LEU A 330 -9.64 -9.86 -8.65
C LEU A 330 -10.62 -9.56 -9.80
N GLU A 331 -10.17 -9.68 -11.06
CA GLU A 331 -11.02 -9.51 -12.25
C GLU A 331 -12.24 -10.44 -12.23
N THR A 332 -12.01 -11.72 -11.97
CA THR A 332 -13.08 -12.74 -11.91
C THR A 332 -14.05 -12.48 -10.75
N SER A 333 -13.55 -12.02 -9.60
CA SER A 333 -14.37 -11.70 -8.43
C SER A 333 -15.22 -10.45 -8.66
N LEU A 334 -14.67 -9.41 -9.29
CA LEU A 334 -15.44 -8.23 -9.69
C LEU A 334 -16.50 -8.57 -10.75
N MET A 335 -16.17 -9.43 -11.71
CA MET A 335 -17.10 -9.89 -12.74
C MET A 335 -18.30 -10.60 -12.11
N HIS A 336 -18.07 -11.41 -11.09
CA HIS A 336 -19.15 -12.09 -10.37
C HIS A 336 -20.13 -11.07 -9.74
N ILE A 337 -19.61 -10.02 -9.10
CA ILE A 337 -20.44 -8.95 -8.50
C ILE A 337 -21.27 -8.27 -9.57
N TYR A 338 -20.63 -7.84 -10.66
CA TYR A 338 -21.31 -7.17 -11.77
C TYR A 338 -22.45 -8.04 -12.36
N SER A 339 -22.19 -9.34 -12.58
CA SER A 339 -23.20 -10.26 -13.09
C SER A 339 -24.41 -10.40 -12.14
N LYS A 340 -24.17 -10.37 -10.83
CA LYS A 340 -25.20 -10.52 -9.80
C LYS A 340 -26.05 -9.25 -9.69
N GLU A 341 -25.42 -8.07 -9.67
CA GLU A 341 -26.13 -6.78 -9.69
C GLU A 341 -27.04 -6.66 -10.90
N ARG A 342 -26.54 -7.02 -12.09
CA ARG A 342 -27.34 -7.04 -13.32
C ARG A 342 -28.48 -8.05 -13.28
N SER A 343 -28.26 -9.23 -12.67
CA SER A 343 -29.31 -10.24 -12.49
C SER A 343 -30.42 -9.75 -11.53
N MET A 344 -30.06 -9.04 -10.46
CA MET A 344 -31.02 -8.44 -9.53
C MET A 344 -31.82 -7.30 -10.19
N ALA A 345 -31.16 -6.42 -10.94
CA ALA A 345 -31.82 -5.37 -11.71
C ALA A 345 -32.78 -5.93 -12.78
N ARG A 346 -32.43 -7.07 -13.41
CA ARG A 346 -33.32 -7.77 -14.35
C ARG A 346 -34.54 -8.41 -13.67
N LYS A 347 -34.43 -8.81 -12.39
CA LYS A 347 -35.56 -9.37 -11.64
C LYS A 347 -36.58 -8.30 -11.22
N SER A 348 -36.15 -7.07 -10.95
CA SER A 348 -37.07 -5.95 -10.68
C SER A 348 -37.74 -5.43 -11.96
N VAL A 349 -37.07 -5.48 -13.11
CA VAL A 349 -37.61 -5.05 -14.41
C VAL A 349 -38.54 -6.09 -15.07
N LYS A 350 -38.61 -7.33 -14.56
CA LYS A 350 -39.50 -8.39 -15.07
C LYS A 350 -41.01 -8.10 -14.95
N LEU A 351 -41.41 -6.95 -14.42
CA LEU A 351 -42.79 -6.43 -14.46
C LEU A 351 -43.10 -5.56 -15.69
N MET A 352 -42.13 -5.28 -16.57
CA MET A 352 -42.36 -4.57 -17.83
C MET A 352 -41.81 -5.37 -19.03
N LYS A 353 -42.64 -5.42 -20.07
CA LYS A 353 -42.63 -6.34 -21.23
C LYS A 353 -41.40 -6.19 -22.13
N ASN A 354 -40.77 -7.34 -22.46
CA ASN A 354 -40.38 -7.83 -23.80
C ASN A 354 -39.06 -8.67 -23.74
N PRO A 355 -39.07 -9.93 -24.21
CA PRO A 355 -37.92 -10.83 -24.15
C PRO A 355 -37.09 -10.79 -25.46
N ILE A 356 -36.71 -9.61 -25.93
CA ILE A 356 -35.88 -9.48 -27.16
C ILE A 356 -34.70 -8.55 -26.87
N SER A 357 -33.79 -9.02 -26.03
CA SER A 357 -32.35 -8.69 -26.03
C SER A 357 -31.58 -9.75 -25.25
N ALA A 358 -31.90 -11.01 -25.52
CA ALA A 358 -31.12 -12.16 -25.07
C ALA A 358 -29.92 -12.39 -26.01
N ILE A 359 -29.08 -11.36 -26.18
CA ILE A 359 -27.74 -11.53 -26.74
C ILE A 359 -26.78 -11.37 -25.57
N SER A 360 -26.20 -12.50 -25.17
CA SER A 360 -25.02 -12.58 -24.31
C SER A 360 -23.88 -11.84 -25.01
N VAL A 361 -23.78 -10.54 -24.80
CA VAL A 361 -22.46 -9.92 -24.88
C VAL A 361 -21.80 -10.32 -23.58
N ASP A 362 -20.88 -11.28 -23.66
CA ASP A 362 -20.00 -11.68 -22.56
C ASP A 362 -19.10 -10.48 -22.22
N GLN A 363 -19.67 -9.45 -21.58
CA GLN A 363 -18.94 -8.29 -21.11
C GLN A 363 -17.93 -8.78 -20.08
N LYS A 364 -16.65 -8.60 -20.35
CA LYS A 364 -15.56 -8.99 -19.46
C LYS A 364 -15.09 -7.77 -18.70
N ILE A 365 -14.82 -7.94 -17.41
CA ILE A 365 -14.10 -6.93 -16.63
C ILE A 365 -12.60 -7.22 -16.80
N LYS A 366 -11.83 -6.20 -17.15
CA LYS A 366 -10.37 -6.26 -17.20
C LYS A 366 -9.73 -5.10 -16.48
N ILE A 367 -8.56 -5.36 -15.91
CA ILE A 367 -7.77 -4.36 -15.20
C ILE A 367 -6.58 -4.00 -16.09
N PHE A 368 -6.46 -2.72 -16.41
CA PHE A 368 -5.37 -2.20 -17.22
C PHE A 368 -4.49 -1.30 -16.38
N LYS A 369 -3.17 -1.52 -16.41
CA LYS A 369 -2.21 -0.59 -15.81
C LYS A 369 -2.35 0.80 -16.44
N ASP A 370 -2.37 1.82 -15.59
CA ASP A 370 -2.51 3.21 -16.01
C ASP A 370 -1.23 3.67 -16.71
N CYS A 371 -1.38 4.34 -17.86
CA CYS A 371 -0.26 4.89 -18.62
C CYS A 371 0.37 6.12 -17.96
N ASP A 372 -0.43 6.84 -17.18
CA ASP A 372 -0.05 8.07 -16.49
C ASP A 372 1.03 7.81 -15.43
N ILE A 373 1.14 6.57 -14.94
CA ILE A 373 2.09 6.18 -13.90
C ILE A 373 2.95 5.05 -14.44
N VAL A 374 3.93 5.41 -15.27
CA VAL A 374 4.88 4.46 -15.85
C VAL A 374 5.75 3.82 -14.76
N LYS A 375 6.13 4.59 -13.74
CA LYS A 375 6.99 4.15 -12.64
C LYS A 375 6.24 4.10 -11.30
N PRO A 376 6.51 3.09 -10.45
CA PRO A 376 5.86 2.99 -9.15
C PRO A 376 6.15 4.18 -8.22
N ILE A 377 5.12 4.70 -7.56
CA ILE A 377 5.23 5.83 -6.62
C ILE A 377 5.51 5.30 -5.21
N LYS A 378 6.52 5.82 -4.52
CA LYS A 378 6.95 5.30 -3.20
C LYS A 378 6.07 5.72 -2.02
N ASN A 379 5.15 6.65 -2.19
CA ASN A 379 4.28 7.15 -1.12
C ASN A 379 2.83 6.79 -1.41
N LEU A 380 2.18 6.09 -0.49
CA LEU A 380 0.77 5.73 -0.60
C LEU A 380 -0.13 6.97 -0.73
N ASN A 381 0.19 8.05 -0.02
CA ASN A 381 -0.66 9.24 -0.01
C ASN A 381 -0.59 9.97 -1.33
N SER A 382 0.62 10.09 -1.89
CA SER A 382 0.82 10.60 -3.25
C SER A 382 -0.03 9.81 -4.25
N MET A 383 -0.04 8.48 -4.13
CA MET A 383 -0.88 7.63 -4.98
C MET A 383 -2.38 7.85 -4.77
N PHE A 384 -2.81 7.98 -3.51
CA PHE A 384 -4.21 8.25 -3.17
C PHE A 384 -4.65 9.64 -3.65
N MET A 385 -3.80 10.66 -3.55
CA MET A 385 -4.10 12.00 -4.08
C MET A 385 -4.26 11.98 -5.60
N LEU A 386 -3.46 11.18 -6.31
CA LEU A 386 -3.51 11.10 -7.77
C LEU A 386 -4.68 10.27 -8.32
N LYS A 387 -4.95 9.10 -7.74
CA LYS A 387 -5.90 8.10 -8.29
C LYS A 387 -7.00 7.68 -7.32
N GLY A 388 -6.98 8.19 -6.09
CA GLY A 388 -8.03 7.99 -5.10
C GLY A 388 -9.22 8.92 -5.29
N LEU A 389 -10.08 8.97 -4.29
CA LEU A 389 -11.25 9.87 -4.26
C LEU A 389 -10.85 11.28 -3.82
N THR A 390 -10.15 12.01 -4.67
CA THR A 390 -9.75 13.39 -4.36
C THR A 390 -10.01 14.32 -5.54
N ARG A 391 -10.21 15.61 -5.25
CA ARG A 391 -10.32 16.66 -6.27
C ARG A 391 -8.96 16.95 -6.93
N PHE A 392 -7.88 16.72 -6.19
CA PHE A 392 -6.50 16.91 -6.62
C PHE A 392 -6.04 15.90 -7.68
N GLY A 393 -6.78 14.82 -7.94
CA GLY A 393 -6.38 13.84 -8.96
C GLY A 393 -6.33 14.39 -10.38
N SER A 394 -7.05 15.49 -10.68
CA SER A 394 -7.08 16.12 -12.01
C SER A 394 -6.71 17.60 -12.01
N ALA A 395 -6.58 18.22 -10.84
CA ALA A 395 -6.25 19.63 -10.68
C ALA A 395 -5.07 19.76 -9.70
N LEU A 396 -3.86 19.84 -10.27
CA LEU A 396 -2.59 20.03 -9.57
C LEU A 396 -1.86 21.26 -10.10
N GLY A 397 -0.75 21.61 -9.46
CA GLY A 397 0.07 22.75 -9.85
C GLY A 397 -0.72 24.06 -9.73
N ALA A 398 -0.68 24.87 -10.78
CA ALA A 398 -1.45 26.11 -10.90
C ALA A 398 -2.97 25.94 -10.66
N TRP A 399 -3.53 24.76 -10.92
CA TRP A 399 -4.97 24.48 -10.79
C TRP A 399 -5.37 23.95 -9.41
N SER A 400 -4.42 23.76 -8.49
CA SER A 400 -4.71 23.28 -7.13
C SER A 400 -5.76 24.11 -6.34
N PRO A 401 -5.86 25.45 -6.51
CA PRO A 401 -6.84 26.26 -5.77
C PRO A 401 -8.30 25.87 -6.07
N TYR A 402 -8.56 25.36 -7.29
CA TYR A 402 -9.88 24.87 -7.66
C TYR A 402 -10.22 23.54 -6.96
N ALA A 403 -9.19 22.72 -6.69
CA ALA A 403 -9.37 21.48 -5.94
C ALA A 403 -9.63 21.76 -4.46
N SER A 404 -8.95 22.74 -3.86
CA SER A 404 -9.20 23.17 -2.48
C SER A 404 -10.51 23.94 -2.32
N GLY A 405 -10.95 24.64 -3.36
CA GLY A 405 -12.14 25.51 -3.31
C GLY A 405 -11.84 26.89 -2.73
N ASP A 406 -10.60 27.36 -2.85
CA ASP A 406 -10.18 28.67 -2.32
C ASP A 406 -10.46 29.83 -3.28
N VAL A 407 -10.77 29.55 -4.54
CA VAL A 407 -10.94 30.56 -5.60
C VAL A 407 -12.21 31.39 -5.39
N ASP A 408 -13.30 30.72 -4.98
CA ASP A 408 -14.62 31.34 -4.83
C ASP A 408 -15.10 31.21 -3.39
N ILE A 409 -15.92 32.18 -2.96
CA ILE A 409 -16.65 32.09 -1.70
C ILE A 409 -17.99 31.37 -1.92
N ASP A 410 -18.50 30.75 -0.86
CA ASP A 410 -19.86 30.22 -0.87
C ASP A 410 -20.89 31.32 -1.20
N ILE A 411 -22.01 30.95 -1.82
CA ILE A 411 -23.10 31.88 -2.17
C ILE A 411 -23.64 32.63 -0.94
N LEU A 412 -23.58 32.00 0.24
CA LEU A 412 -23.98 32.57 1.53
C LEU A 412 -22.77 33.03 2.35
N GLY A 413 -21.60 33.17 1.71
CA GLY A 413 -20.37 33.62 2.31
C GLY A 413 -20.40 35.10 2.67
N ASP A 414 -19.39 35.51 3.44
CA ASP A 414 -19.20 36.90 3.84
C ASP A 414 -18.85 37.77 2.62
N GLU A 415 -19.74 38.69 2.26
CA GLU A 415 -19.63 39.55 1.08
C GLU A 415 -18.34 40.38 1.09
N TYR A 416 -17.89 40.82 2.27
CA TYR A 416 -16.67 41.64 2.42
C TYR A 416 -15.38 40.90 2.04
N ARG A 417 -15.42 39.57 1.96
CA ARG A 417 -14.28 38.74 1.54
C ARG A 417 -14.26 38.47 0.04
N HIS A 418 -15.27 38.93 -0.69
CA HIS A 418 -15.36 38.71 -2.13
C HIS A 418 -14.27 39.49 -2.89
N LEU A 419 -13.62 38.85 -3.86
CA LEU A 419 -12.52 39.43 -4.66
C LEU A 419 -12.91 40.72 -5.40
N ILE A 420 -14.19 40.91 -5.71
CA ILE A 420 -14.69 42.17 -6.29
C ILE A 420 -14.61 43.34 -5.29
N ILE A 421 -14.89 43.08 -4.00
CA ILE A 421 -14.90 44.13 -2.96
C ILE A 421 -13.50 44.40 -2.46
N ASN A 422 -12.72 43.33 -2.25
CA ASN A 422 -11.33 43.41 -1.82
C ASN A 422 -10.44 42.70 -2.87
N PRO A 423 -10.06 43.39 -3.96
CA PRO A 423 -9.20 42.81 -4.97
C PRO A 423 -7.81 42.53 -4.39
N GLU A 424 -7.22 41.40 -4.78
CA GLU A 424 -5.83 41.09 -4.45
C GLU A 424 -4.88 41.93 -5.32
N ASP A 425 -3.67 42.19 -4.80
CA ASP A 425 -2.64 42.94 -5.53
C ASP A 425 -2.25 42.20 -6.82
N TYR A 426 -2.38 42.87 -7.97
CA TYR A 426 -1.98 42.32 -9.26
C TYR A 426 -0.49 42.55 -9.52
N VAL A 427 0.19 41.53 -10.05
CA VAL A 427 1.54 41.67 -10.63
C VAL A 427 1.38 42.00 -12.11
N ASP A 428 1.97 43.10 -12.57
CA ASP A 428 1.94 43.50 -13.98
C ASP A 428 2.94 42.66 -14.80
N LEU A 429 2.41 41.77 -15.65
CA LEU A 429 3.18 40.85 -16.48
C LEU A 429 3.77 41.53 -17.74
N THR A 430 3.46 42.80 -18.01
CA THR A 430 3.77 43.45 -19.29
C THR A 430 5.07 44.26 -19.30
N SER A 431 5.80 44.32 -18.19
CA SER A 431 7.00 45.15 -18.06
C SER A 431 8.32 44.50 -18.52
N GLU A 432 8.30 43.24 -18.97
CA GLU A 432 9.50 42.52 -19.40
C GLU A 432 9.56 42.42 -20.94
N THR A 433 10.09 43.48 -21.59
CA THR A 433 10.78 43.31 -22.86
C THR A 433 12.20 42.82 -22.57
N ASP A 434 12.53 41.65 -23.11
CA ASP A 434 13.77 40.87 -23.29
C ASP A 434 15.20 41.47 -23.11
N ASP A 435 15.41 42.65 -22.53
CA ASP A 435 16.69 43.40 -22.63
C ASP A 435 17.65 43.34 -21.42
N GLU A 436 17.41 42.55 -20.36
CA GLU A 436 18.32 42.49 -19.19
C GLU A 436 18.78 41.06 -18.83
N ALA A 437 19.20 40.27 -19.82
CA ALA A 437 19.87 38.98 -19.59
C ALA A 437 21.34 39.09 -19.14
N ASP A 438 21.90 40.31 -19.05
CA ASP A 438 23.27 40.55 -18.59
C ASP A 438 23.27 41.48 -17.37
N SER A 439 23.09 40.92 -16.17
CA SER A 439 23.78 41.47 -15.01
C SER A 439 24.15 40.36 -14.04
N ASP A 440 25.44 40.02 -14.06
CA ASP A 440 26.10 39.35 -12.97
C ASP A 440 25.71 40.03 -11.65
N VAL A 441 25.18 39.24 -10.74
CA VAL A 441 24.76 39.64 -9.39
C VAL A 441 25.99 40.15 -8.63
N VAL A 442 26.18 41.47 -8.64
CA VAL A 442 26.98 42.16 -7.64
C VAL A 442 26.04 42.55 -6.51
N ASP A 443 26.35 41.99 -5.35
CA ASP A 443 25.71 42.11 -4.04
C ASP A 443 25.74 43.56 -3.51
N ASP A 444 24.92 44.47 -4.08
CA ASP A 444 24.68 45.79 -3.49
C ASP A 444 23.20 45.93 -3.08
N SER A 445 22.99 45.75 -1.78
CA SER A 445 21.75 45.30 -1.16
C SER A 445 20.78 46.41 -0.75
N ASN A 446 20.68 47.51 -1.51
CA ASN A 446 19.84 48.64 -1.13
C ASN A 446 19.00 49.29 -2.23
N ASP A 447 18.97 48.76 -3.45
CA ASP A 447 18.06 49.30 -4.47
C ASP A 447 16.64 48.75 -4.29
N LYS A 448 15.70 49.65 -3.98
CA LYS A 448 14.29 49.31 -3.73
C LYS A 448 13.65 48.65 -4.97
N GLY A 449 14.10 48.99 -6.18
CA GLY A 449 13.60 48.41 -7.42
C GLY A 449 13.90 46.91 -7.53
N THR A 450 15.13 46.50 -7.22
CA THR A 450 15.56 45.09 -7.27
C THR A 450 14.80 44.23 -6.25
N ILE A 451 14.55 44.77 -5.05
CA ILE A 451 13.78 44.06 -4.00
C ILE A 451 12.32 43.85 -4.44
N VAL A 452 11.71 44.81 -5.15
CA VAL A 452 10.34 44.68 -5.68
C VAL A 452 10.28 43.61 -6.77
N LYS A 453 11.20 43.65 -7.75
CA LYS A 453 11.29 42.63 -8.81
C LYS A 453 11.48 41.22 -8.25
N ILE A 454 12.32 41.05 -7.23
CA ILE A 454 12.52 39.75 -6.57
C ILE A 454 11.23 39.27 -5.90
N LYS A 455 10.48 40.16 -5.23
CA LYS A 455 9.22 39.81 -4.59
C LYS A 455 8.14 39.42 -5.59
N GLU A 456 8.01 40.17 -6.68
CA GLU A 456 7.08 39.87 -7.77
C GLU A 456 7.39 38.50 -8.38
N ARG A 457 8.67 38.23 -8.66
CA ARG A 457 9.11 36.93 -9.17
C ARG A 457 8.73 35.78 -8.23
N LEU A 458 8.93 35.95 -6.92
CA LEU A 458 8.56 34.93 -5.94
C LEU A 458 7.05 34.65 -5.94
N VAL A 459 6.22 35.69 -6.03
CA VAL A 459 4.76 35.56 -6.11
C VAL A 459 4.35 34.83 -7.39
N VAL A 460 4.91 35.21 -8.53
CA VAL A 460 4.60 34.56 -9.81
C VAL A 460 5.05 33.10 -9.81
N SER A 461 6.22 32.80 -9.23
CA SER A 461 6.67 31.41 -9.10
C SER A 461 5.76 30.59 -8.19
N ASP A 462 5.32 31.14 -7.05
CA ASP A 462 4.37 30.48 -6.15
C ASP A 462 3.04 30.21 -6.88
N LEU A 463 2.50 31.20 -7.61
CA LEU A 463 1.26 31.05 -8.39
C LEU A 463 1.40 30.03 -9.54
N ARG A 464 2.54 29.99 -10.23
CA ARG A 464 2.73 29.05 -11.36
C ARG A 464 2.86 27.61 -10.93
N PHE A 465 3.57 27.34 -9.83
CA PHE A 465 3.83 25.95 -9.39
C PHE A 465 2.82 25.45 -8.35
N LYS A 466 2.17 26.33 -7.59
CA LYS A 466 1.20 25.95 -6.54
C LYS A 466 -0.21 26.47 -6.79
N GLY A 467 -0.38 27.51 -7.61
CA GLY A 467 -1.68 28.18 -7.83
C GLY A 467 -2.09 29.13 -6.71
N THR A 468 -1.46 29.04 -5.53
CA THR A 468 -1.71 29.93 -4.39
C THR A 468 -0.40 30.40 -3.77
N VAL A 469 -0.39 31.63 -3.26
CA VAL A 469 0.68 32.15 -2.39
C VAL A 469 0.52 31.64 -0.95
N ARG A 470 -0.71 31.31 -0.56
CA ARG A 470 -1.02 30.74 0.76
C ARG A 470 -0.47 29.32 0.85
N ARG A 471 -0.01 28.96 2.05
CA ARG A 471 0.33 27.56 2.34
C ARG A 471 -0.95 26.75 2.41
N ILE A 472 -0.99 25.63 1.70
CA ILE A 472 -2.10 24.70 1.75
C ILE A 472 -1.96 23.89 3.06
N ASP A 473 -2.95 23.99 3.94
CA ASP A 473 -2.93 23.29 5.22
C ASP A 473 -3.22 21.79 5.02
N LEU A 474 -2.43 20.92 5.66
CA LEU A 474 -2.58 19.45 5.57
C LEU A 474 -3.99 18.96 5.93
N ASP A 475 -4.68 19.65 6.84
CA ASP A 475 -6.06 19.33 7.23
C ASP A 475 -7.07 19.53 6.08
N THR A 476 -6.85 20.51 5.19
CA THR A 476 -7.68 20.70 3.99
C THR A 476 -7.44 19.60 2.95
N MET A 477 -6.21 19.08 2.86
CA MET A 477 -5.86 18.00 1.92
C MET A 477 -6.45 16.64 2.31
N LEU A 478 -6.54 16.36 3.61
CA LEU A 478 -6.94 15.05 4.11
C LEU A 478 -8.47 14.90 4.28
N ASN A 479 -9.26 15.99 4.19
CA ASN A 479 -10.72 15.99 4.41
C ASN A 479 -11.14 15.18 5.66
N SER A 480 -10.28 15.13 6.68
CA SER A 480 -10.48 14.27 7.83
C SER A 480 -10.72 15.15 9.06
N ASN A 481 -11.92 15.07 9.63
CA ASN A 481 -12.26 15.65 10.93
C ASN A 481 -11.49 15.02 12.11
N VAL A 482 -10.45 14.22 11.83
CA VAL A 482 -9.77 13.31 12.77
C VAL A 482 -8.53 13.96 13.42
N SER A 483 -8.00 15.05 12.83
CA SER A 483 -6.68 15.59 13.19
C SER A 483 -6.62 16.42 14.49
N LYS A 484 -7.75 17.00 14.94
CA LYS A 484 -7.74 17.97 16.06
C LYS A 484 -7.36 17.37 17.43
N ASN A 485 -7.44 16.05 17.62
CA ASN A 485 -7.14 15.42 18.90
C ASN A 485 -5.71 14.86 19.03
N VAL A 486 -4.92 14.81 17.96
CA VAL A 486 -3.57 14.21 17.99
C VAL A 486 -2.47 15.26 18.20
N LEU A 487 -2.68 16.51 17.75
CA LEU A 487 -1.68 17.57 17.87
C LEU A 487 -1.55 18.19 19.28
N ASN A 488 -2.59 18.12 20.11
CA ASN A 488 -2.60 18.82 21.41
C ASN A 488 -1.93 18.07 22.58
N ASN A 489 -1.40 16.87 22.37
CA ASN A 489 -0.93 15.99 23.45
C ASN A 489 0.56 15.58 23.38
N HIS A 490 1.42 16.33 22.69
CA HIS A 490 2.85 16.02 22.64
C HIS A 490 3.70 17.09 23.33
N GLY A 491 4.13 16.77 24.55
CA GLY A 491 5.32 17.37 25.15
C GLY A 491 6.57 17.03 24.33
N GLU A 492 7.60 17.87 24.49
CA GLU A 492 8.90 17.83 23.81
C GLU A 492 9.36 16.40 23.44
N MET A 493 9.39 16.09 22.14
CA MET A 493 9.70 14.77 21.60
C MET A 493 11.07 14.77 20.92
N ASP A 494 11.92 13.81 21.29
CA ASP A 494 13.27 13.59 20.77
C ASP A 494 13.31 13.16 19.29
N ILE A 495 14.41 13.53 18.64
CA ILE A 495 14.68 13.64 17.18
C ILE A 495 14.68 12.31 16.38
N ASN A 496 14.48 11.14 17.01
CA ASN A 496 14.77 9.83 16.37
C ASN A 496 13.58 8.88 16.12
N GLU A 497 12.35 9.23 16.52
CA GLU A 497 11.14 8.47 16.15
C GLU A 497 10.13 9.41 15.51
N GLU A 498 10.41 9.84 14.29
CA GLU A 498 9.48 10.66 13.53
C GLU A 498 8.25 9.85 13.11
N ASN A 499 7.07 10.34 13.49
CA ASN A 499 5.79 9.81 13.05
C ASN A 499 5.52 10.27 11.62
N PHE A 500 4.75 9.51 10.84
CA PHE A 500 4.41 9.86 9.47
C PHE A 500 3.82 11.29 9.33
N ILE A 501 2.94 11.68 10.26
CA ILE A 501 2.33 13.03 10.29
C ILE A 501 3.41 14.10 10.48
N THR A 502 4.40 13.87 11.36
CA THR A 502 5.48 14.84 11.58
C THR A 502 6.35 14.96 10.33
N ASN A 503 6.57 13.88 9.59
CA ASN A 503 7.38 13.90 8.36
C ASN A 503 6.71 14.57 7.17
N GLU A 504 5.42 14.32 6.96
CA GLU A 504 4.66 15.09 5.97
C GLU A 504 4.51 16.56 6.37
N SER A 505 4.29 16.85 7.66
CA SER A 505 4.23 18.24 8.15
C SER A 505 5.57 18.96 7.95
N ASN A 506 6.69 18.31 8.28
CA ASN A 506 8.03 18.84 8.04
C ASN A 506 8.29 19.08 6.55
N ARG A 507 7.81 18.21 5.66
CA ARG A 507 7.92 18.42 4.21
C ARG A 507 7.08 19.61 3.76
N LEU A 508 5.83 19.71 4.18
CA LEU A 508 4.94 20.82 3.81
C LEU A 508 5.35 22.15 4.46
N ASN A 509 6.16 22.11 5.52
CA ASN A 509 6.78 23.30 6.09
C ASN A 509 7.83 23.92 5.15
N ASP A 510 8.41 23.13 4.24
CA ASP A 510 9.28 23.65 3.20
C ASP A 510 8.48 24.54 2.24
N LYS A 511 8.99 25.75 2.01
CA LYS A 511 8.35 26.75 1.16
C LYS A 511 8.17 26.22 -0.25
N TYR A 512 9.06 25.39 -0.76
CA TYR A 512 9.04 24.97 -2.16
C TYR A 512 8.38 23.61 -2.40
N ALA A 513 8.14 22.83 -1.35
CA ALA A 513 7.56 21.49 -1.47
C ALA A 513 6.23 21.53 -2.23
N SER A 514 6.09 20.59 -3.16
CA SER A 514 4.85 20.37 -3.88
C SER A 514 3.85 19.59 -3.01
N ILE A 515 2.58 19.67 -3.41
CA ILE A 515 1.49 18.91 -2.79
C ILE A 515 1.77 17.40 -2.87
N ILE A 516 2.31 16.95 -4.01
CA ILE A 516 2.62 15.54 -4.29
C ILE A 516 4.06 15.43 -4.77
N PRO A 517 4.98 14.87 -3.96
CA PRO A 517 6.38 14.74 -4.34
C PRO A 517 6.51 13.69 -5.44
N ILE A 518 6.96 14.12 -6.61
CA ILE A 518 7.17 13.25 -7.76
C ILE A 518 8.66 13.07 -7.96
N GLN A 519 9.09 11.80 -7.97
CA GLN A 519 10.51 11.47 -8.02
C GLN A 519 11.10 11.52 -9.42
N GLU A 520 10.26 11.27 -10.43
CA GLU A 520 10.71 11.20 -11.81
C GLU A 520 9.59 11.54 -12.78
N THR A 521 9.93 12.32 -13.81
CA THR A 521 9.04 12.66 -14.93
C THR A 521 9.81 12.66 -16.24
N LYS A 522 9.15 12.20 -17.31
CA LYS A 522 9.74 12.13 -18.66
C LYS A 522 8.84 12.82 -19.68
N PHE A 523 9.38 13.73 -20.46
CA PHE A 523 8.66 14.44 -21.51
C PHE A 523 9.34 14.23 -22.86
N GLU A 524 8.54 13.91 -23.88
CA GLU A 524 8.99 13.87 -25.27
C GLU A 524 8.33 15.03 -26.02
N VAL A 525 9.07 16.10 -26.24
CA VAL A 525 8.53 17.31 -26.87
C VAL A 525 8.73 17.23 -28.37
N GLU A 526 7.64 17.34 -29.13
CA GLU A 526 7.62 17.44 -30.58
C GLU A 526 7.06 18.82 -30.96
N SER A 527 7.90 19.65 -31.59
CA SER A 527 7.51 20.98 -32.06
C SER A 527 7.83 21.16 -33.55
N GLU A 528 7.08 22.05 -34.20
CA GLU A 528 7.26 22.44 -35.59
C GLU A 528 7.70 23.90 -35.61
N ILE A 529 8.93 24.16 -36.06
CA ILE A 529 9.44 25.52 -36.25
C ILE A 529 9.10 25.92 -37.69
N VAL A 530 8.22 26.91 -37.84
CA VAL A 530 7.94 27.53 -39.12
C VAL A 530 8.99 28.60 -39.36
N SER A 531 10.01 28.30 -40.17
CA SER A 531 10.90 29.33 -40.71
C SER A 531 10.18 30.14 -41.79
N MET A 532 10.60 31.40 -42.02
CA MET A 532 10.06 32.24 -43.10
C MET A 532 10.18 31.61 -44.51
N SER A 533 11.08 30.65 -44.69
CA SER A 533 11.10 29.70 -45.80
C SER A 533 10.10 28.57 -45.52
N GLN A 534 9.09 28.41 -46.38
CA GLN A 534 7.86 27.60 -46.32
C GLN A 534 7.97 26.11 -45.92
N GLU A 535 9.12 25.62 -45.46
CA GLU A 535 9.31 24.27 -44.93
C GLU A 535 9.28 24.26 -43.40
N ALA A 536 8.29 23.59 -42.82
CA ALA A 536 8.21 23.37 -41.38
C ALA A 536 9.26 22.35 -40.94
N LYS A 537 10.25 22.78 -40.15
CA LYS A 537 11.24 21.87 -39.56
C LYS A 537 10.70 21.31 -38.25
N ARG A 538 10.64 19.97 -38.17
CA ARG A 538 10.27 19.27 -36.94
C ARG A 538 11.48 19.12 -36.04
N PHE A 539 11.33 19.49 -34.77
CA PHE A 539 12.33 19.26 -33.74
C PHE A 539 11.72 18.40 -32.63
N ASN A 540 12.50 17.41 -32.19
CA ASN A 540 12.14 16.56 -31.07
C ASN A 540 13.27 16.48 -30.04
N PHE A 541 12.91 16.58 -28.77
CA PHE A 541 13.84 16.31 -27.67
C PHE A 541 13.15 15.56 -26.54
N LYS A 542 13.95 14.88 -25.73
CA LYS A 542 13.50 14.16 -24.55
C LYS A 542 14.07 14.83 -23.32
N LEU A 543 13.20 15.16 -22.37
CA LEU A 543 13.56 15.73 -21.08
C LEU A 543 13.22 14.69 -19.99
N GLU A 544 14.23 14.28 -19.22
CA GLU A 544 14.04 13.38 -18.09
C GLU A 544 14.53 14.08 -16.82
N LEU A 545 13.64 14.21 -15.84
CA LEU A 545 13.91 14.87 -14.57
C LEU A 545 13.82 13.87 -13.43
N PHE A 546 14.75 13.95 -12.49
CA PHE A 546 14.87 13.04 -11.35
C PHE A 546 15.16 13.83 -10.07
N GLY A 547 14.54 13.43 -8.97
CA GLY A 547 14.74 14.06 -7.66
C GLY A 547 13.91 13.40 -6.56
N THR A 548 13.92 14.01 -5.38
CA THR A 548 12.97 13.69 -4.30
C THR A 548 11.60 14.30 -4.59
N ASP A 549 11.59 15.55 -5.06
CA ASP A 549 10.45 16.30 -5.56
C ASP A 549 10.88 17.16 -6.76
N VAL A 550 10.57 16.69 -7.97
CA VAL A 550 10.97 17.36 -9.23
C VAL A 550 10.34 18.76 -9.36
N PHE A 551 9.03 18.89 -9.10
CA PHE A 551 8.34 20.16 -9.30
C PHE A 551 8.61 21.15 -8.17
N GLY A 552 8.83 20.66 -6.94
CA GLY A 552 9.34 21.51 -5.85
C GLY A 552 10.73 22.06 -6.15
N GLY A 553 11.62 21.25 -6.71
CA GLY A 553 12.95 21.71 -7.15
C GLY A 553 12.89 22.72 -8.30
N LEU A 554 12.02 22.51 -9.30
CA LEU A 554 11.80 23.48 -10.38
C LEU A 554 11.25 24.82 -9.86
N HIS A 555 10.34 24.76 -8.89
CA HIS A 555 9.83 25.94 -8.22
C HIS A 555 10.96 26.71 -7.49
N GLU A 556 11.86 26.01 -6.80
CA GLU A 556 13.03 26.64 -6.16
C GLU A 556 13.96 27.30 -7.19
N LEU A 557 14.22 26.65 -8.34
CA LEU A 557 15.04 27.22 -9.42
C LEU A 557 14.39 28.46 -10.04
N ALA A 558 13.06 28.47 -10.18
CA ALA A 558 12.32 29.61 -10.69
C ALA A 558 12.37 30.80 -9.73
N ALA A 559 12.19 30.53 -8.43
CA ALA A 559 12.31 31.52 -7.37
C ALA A 559 13.72 32.14 -7.28
N LYS A 560 14.77 31.36 -7.59
CA LYS A 560 16.18 31.78 -7.49
C LYS A 560 16.73 32.62 -8.63
N GLY A 561 16.02 32.77 -9.75
CA GLY A 561 16.58 33.48 -10.91
C GLY A 561 16.89 32.59 -12.12
N ILE A 562 17.05 31.29 -11.91
CA ILE A 562 17.68 30.38 -12.90
C ILE A 562 16.69 30.01 -14.02
N VAL A 563 15.42 29.85 -13.68
CA VAL A 563 14.34 29.58 -14.63
C VAL A 563 13.38 30.76 -14.59
N ASP A 564 13.08 31.35 -15.74
CA ASP A 564 12.10 32.42 -15.80
C ASP A 564 10.67 31.87 -15.63
N PRO A 565 9.94 32.22 -14.54
CA PRO A 565 8.59 31.73 -14.28
C PRO A 565 7.54 32.21 -15.28
N TYR A 566 7.78 33.28 -16.05
CA TYR A 566 6.82 33.80 -17.03
C TYR A 566 6.76 32.96 -18.30
N THR A 567 7.88 32.35 -18.69
CA THR A 567 8.00 31.53 -19.90
C THR A 567 7.87 30.02 -19.66
N VAL A 568 7.83 29.56 -18.38
CA VAL A 568 7.64 28.12 -18.08
C VAL A 568 6.31 27.61 -18.64
N PRO A 569 6.32 26.56 -19.47
CA PRO A 569 5.08 26.01 -20.01
C PRO A 569 4.31 25.18 -18.97
N ASP A 570 2.98 25.15 -19.10
CA ASP A 570 2.09 24.52 -18.12
C ASP A 570 2.37 23.03 -17.86
N TRP A 571 2.86 22.29 -18.86
CA TRP A 571 3.19 20.86 -18.68
C TRP A 571 4.43 20.64 -17.79
N LEU A 572 5.24 21.68 -17.56
CA LEU A 572 6.43 21.64 -16.70
C LEU A 572 6.15 22.16 -15.27
N THR A 573 4.95 22.71 -15.00
CA THR A 573 4.56 23.22 -13.67
C THR A 573 3.92 22.16 -12.77
N GLY A 574 3.79 20.90 -13.23
CA GLY A 574 3.28 19.78 -12.43
C GLY A 574 1.77 19.59 -12.46
N GLN A 575 1.05 20.29 -13.34
CA GLN A 575 -0.42 20.22 -13.42
C GLN A 575 -0.97 18.82 -13.74
N ASN A 576 -0.21 18.01 -14.49
CA ASN A 576 -0.60 16.65 -14.88
C ASN A 576 -0.08 15.56 -13.91
N GLY A 577 0.50 15.97 -12.76
CA GLY A 577 1.09 15.06 -11.78
C GLY A 577 2.27 14.26 -12.37
N PRO A 578 2.40 12.95 -12.08
CA PRO A 578 3.53 12.13 -12.54
C PRO A 578 3.44 11.74 -14.02
N SER A 579 2.39 12.19 -14.72
CA SER A 579 2.12 11.87 -16.12
C SER A 579 3.18 12.52 -17.00
N GLY A 580 4.27 11.79 -17.22
CA GLY A 580 5.18 12.04 -18.32
C GLY A 580 4.52 11.65 -19.65
N GLY A 581 4.81 12.37 -20.73
CA GLY A 581 4.13 12.12 -22.00
C GLY A 581 4.73 12.88 -23.17
N CYS A 582 4.07 12.76 -24.31
CA CYS A 582 4.48 13.47 -25.51
C CYS A 582 3.79 14.83 -25.56
N VAL A 583 4.58 15.91 -25.70
CA VAL A 583 4.06 17.25 -25.88
C VAL A 583 4.01 17.54 -27.37
N LYS A 584 2.81 17.72 -27.93
CA LYS A 584 2.61 18.09 -29.34
C LYS A 584 1.86 19.41 -29.40
N LYS A 585 2.38 20.37 -30.19
CA LYS A 585 1.76 21.70 -30.36
C LYS A 585 1.45 22.39 -29.02
N GLY A 586 2.36 22.27 -28.06
CA GLY A 586 2.24 22.87 -26.73
C GLY A 586 1.30 22.16 -25.75
N ARG A 587 0.70 21.01 -26.11
CA ARG A 587 -0.18 20.24 -25.22
C ARG A 587 0.37 18.84 -24.95
N LEU A 588 0.22 18.37 -23.72
CA LEU A 588 0.55 17.00 -23.31
C LEU A 588 -0.53 16.03 -23.83
N VAL A 589 -0.13 14.92 -24.47
CA VAL A 589 -1.02 13.94 -25.14
C VAL A 589 -0.82 12.51 -24.64
#